data_AF-A0A838AJ01-F1
#
_entry.id   AF-A0A838AJ01-F1
#
_cell.length_a   1.000
_cell.length_b   1.000
_cell.length_c   1.000
_cell.angle_alpha   90.00
_cell.angle_beta   90.00
_cell.angle_gamma   90.00
#
_symmetry.space_group_name_H-M   'P 1'
#
loop_
_entity.id
_entity.type
_entity.pdbx_description
1 polymer ?
#
loop_
_entity_poly.entity_id
_entity_poly.type
_entity_poly.pdbx_seq_one_letter_code
_entity_poly.pdbx_strand_id
1 'polypeptide(L)'
;MSEENERESKEISSDIKSILDSDTAKSRTVFEEFTDERILVSYDAFGTKQMKIKIIEVSDENTASKWKFGDRVKVTKILVTIKYLTSQEVEEREFDIEAIERELQEKRHYSSSNRWIPADEIKNGYVVGSRHTTLISDASALDYIVF
;
A
#
# COMPACT_ATOMS: atom_id res chain seq x y z
N MET A 1 20.10 -3.73 63.07
CA MET A 1 19.11 -4.21 62.09
C MET A 1 18.62 -3.09 61.14
N SER A 2 19.34 -1.96 61.01
CA SER A 2 18.86 -0.78 60.27
C SER A 2 19.72 -0.42 59.05
N GLU A 3 20.97 -0.90 58.95
CA GLU A 3 21.86 -0.57 57.83
C GLU A 3 21.70 -1.51 56.62
N GLU A 4 21.16 -2.72 56.80
CA GLU A 4 20.96 -3.71 55.73
C GLU A 4 19.75 -3.33 54.84
N ASN A 5 18.65 -2.86 55.45
CA ASN A 5 17.45 -2.41 54.73
C ASN A 5 17.71 -1.18 53.85
N GLU A 6 18.65 -0.30 54.23
CA GLU A 6 19.02 0.86 53.41
C GLU A 6 19.88 0.49 52.20
N ARG A 7 20.61 -0.63 52.25
CA ARG A 7 21.43 -1.11 51.13
C ARG A 7 20.57 -1.82 50.09
N GLU A 8 19.65 -2.69 50.54
CA GLU A 8 18.65 -3.33 49.65
C GLU A 8 17.78 -2.29 48.93
N SER A 9 17.29 -1.25 49.62
CA SER A 9 16.47 -0.22 48.98
C SER A 9 17.24 0.67 48.00
N LYS A 10 18.55 0.85 48.20
CA LYS A 10 19.44 1.54 47.25
C LYS A 10 19.76 0.67 46.03
N GLU A 11 19.99 -0.62 46.21
CA GLU A 11 20.24 -1.59 45.13
C GLU A 11 18.99 -1.78 44.25
N ILE A 12 17.81 -1.92 44.86
CA ILE A 12 16.53 -1.99 44.14
C ILE A 12 16.28 -0.70 43.33
N SER A 13 16.63 0.46 43.88
CA SER A 13 16.51 1.74 43.17
C SER A 13 17.50 1.89 42.01
N SER A 14 18.71 1.32 42.11
CA SER A 14 19.69 1.34 41.01
C SER A 14 19.29 0.38 39.89
N ASP A 15 18.72 -0.77 40.23
CA ASP A 15 18.26 -1.76 39.25
C ASP A 15 17.05 -1.23 38.46
N ILE A 16 16.10 -0.58 39.12
CA ILE A 16 14.96 0.08 38.46
C ILE A 16 15.44 1.20 37.52
N LYS A 17 16.46 1.98 37.91
CA LYS A 17 17.06 3.01 37.05
C LYS A 17 17.75 2.41 35.81
N SER A 18 18.43 1.28 35.96
CA SER A 18 19.09 0.58 34.85
C SER A 18 18.09 -0.01 33.84
N ILE A 19 16.92 -0.45 34.31
CA ILE A 19 15.82 -0.91 33.46
C ILE A 19 15.17 0.28 32.73
N LEU A 20 15.01 1.43 33.40
CA LEU A 20 14.51 2.66 32.78
C LEU A 20 15.48 3.26 31.75
N ASP A 21 16.79 3.14 31.97
CA ASP A 21 17.81 3.59 31.00
C ASP A 21 17.92 2.64 29.78
N SER A 22 17.41 1.40 29.85
CA SER A 22 17.33 0.52 28.68
C SER A 22 16.32 0.98 27.63
N ASP A 23 15.38 1.86 28.00
CA ASP A 23 14.45 2.53 27.07
C ASP A 23 15.12 3.67 26.27
N THR A 24 16.29 4.16 26.72
CA THR A 24 17.06 5.21 26.03
C THR A 24 18.03 4.65 24.98
N ALA A 25 18.18 3.33 24.92
CA ALA A 25 18.83 2.61 23.82
C ALA A 25 17.81 2.13 22.76
N LYS A 26 16.74 2.90 22.53
CA LYS A 26 16.03 2.93 21.23
C LYS A 26 16.96 3.50 20.17
N SER A 27 18.05 2.76 19.92
CA SER A 27 18.71 2.75 18.62
C SER A 27 17.60 2.75 17.59
N ARG A 28 17.74 3.66 16.64
CA ARG A 28 16.76 4.05 15.65
C ARG A 28 16.55 2.90 14.65
N THR A 29 16.07 1.75 15.11
CA THR A 29 15.44 0.75 14.27
C THR A 29 14.14 1.39 13.82
N VAL A 30 14.22 2.14 12.72
CA VAL A 30 13.05 2.43 11.91
C VAL A 30 12.55 1.05 11.51
N PHE A 31 11.58 0.52 12.26
CA PHE A 31 10.84 -0.63 11.83
C PHE A 31 10.17 -0.18 10.54
N GLU A 32 10.72 -0.63 9.41
CA GLU A 32 10.01 -0.60 8.15
C GLU A 32 8.70 -1.34 8.42
N GLU A 33 7.59 -0.62 8.36
CA GLU A 33 6.28 -1.15 8.70
C GLU A 33 6.02 -2.32 7.75
N PHE A 34 6.18 -3.55 8.27
CA PHE A 34 5.99 -4.77 7.50
C PHE A 34 4.54 -4.78 7.02
N THR A 35 4.36 -4.42 5.76
CA THR A 35 3.06 -4.46 5.12
C THR A 35 2.76 -5.92 4.82
N ASP A 36 1.64 -6.43 5.35
CA ASP A 36 1.20 -7.79 5.05
C ASP A 36 1.00 -7.94 3.54
N GLU A 37 1.69 -8.89 2.91
CA GLU A 37 1.57 -9.08 1.46
C GLU A 37 0.15 -9.48 1.04
N ARG A 38 -0.63 -10.08 1.95
CA ARG A 38 -2.01 -10.51 1.68
C ARG A 38 -2.93 -9.34 1.37
N ILE A 39 -2.66 -8.15 1.93
CA ILE A 39 -3.47 -6.97 1.64
C ILE A 39 -3.13 -6.35 0.28
N LEU A 40 -2.00 -6.71 -0.32
CA LEU A 40 -1.53 -6.20 -1.62
C LEU A 40 -1.91 -7.09 -2.80
N VAL A 41 -2.58 -8.22 -2.55
CA VAL A 41 -2.95 -9.20 -3.57
C VAL A 41 -4.46 -9.30 -3.64
N SER A 42 -5.00 -9.32 -4.85
CA SER A 42 -6.40 -9.66 -5.12
C SER A 42 -6.50 -11.00 -5.83
N TYR A 43 -7.64 -11.67 -5.67
CA TYR A 43 -7.94 -12.94 -6.32
C TYR A 43 -9.09 -12.78 -7.31
N ASP A 44 -9.04 -13.54 -8.39
CA ASP A 44 -10.17 -13.67 -9.30
C ASP A 44 -11.35 -14.40 -8.61
N ALA A 45 -12.56 -14.26 -9.15
CA ALA A 45 -13.79 -14.91 -8.69
C ALA A 45 -13.64 -16.43 -8.53
N PHE A 46 -12.83 -17.07 -9.37
CA PHE A 46 -12.55 -18.51 -9.27
C PHE A 46 -11.34 -18.84 -8.38
N GLY A 47 -10.62 -17.84 -7.87
CA GLY A 47 -9.42 -18.03 -7.05
C GLY A 47 -8.26 -18.69 -7.79
N THR A 48 -8.27 -18.71 -9.12
CA THR A 48 -7.22 -19.33 -9.95
C THR A 48 -6.12 -18.35 -10.35
N LYS A 49 -6.42 -17.04 -10.31
CA LYS A 49 -5.47 -15.96 -10.60
C LYS A 49 -5.30 -15.07 -9.38
N GLN A 50 -4.07 -14.60 -9.19
CA GLN A 50 -3.71 -13.56 -8.25
C GLN A 50 -3.24 -12.34 -9.03
N MET A 51 -3.59 -11.14 -8.55
CA MET A 51 -3.11 -9.90 -9.12
C MET A 51 -2.49 -9.01 -8.05
N LYS A 52 -1.38 -8.36 -8.43
CA LYS A 52 -0.67 -7.36 -7.64
C LYS A 52 -0.46 -6.13 -8.51
N ILE A 53 -0.70 -4.94 -7.96
CA ILE A 53 -0.54 -3.68 -8.69
C ILE A 53 0.50 -2.79 -8.01
N LYS A 54 1.51 -2.39 -8.78
CA LYS A 54 2.52 -1.42 -8.36
C LYS A 54 2.30 -0.09 -9.08
N ILE A 55 2.40 1.01 -8.35
CA ILE A 55 2.37 2.35 -8.93
C ILE A 55 3.78 2.69 -9.43
N ILE A 56 3.87 3.10 -10.70
CA ILE A 56 5.12 3.56 -11.31
C ILE A 56 5.19 5.08 -11.23
N GLU A 57 4.13 5.75 -11.67
CA GLU A 57 4.07 7.20 -11.76
C GLU A 57 2.77 7.75 -11.15
N VAL A 58 2.92 8.89 -10.49
CA VAL A 58 1.82 9.66 -9.91
C VAL A 58 1.91 11.10 -10.42
N SER A 59 0.77 11.74 -10.57
CA SER A 59 0.68 13.14 -10.92
C SER A 59 0.78 14.02 -9.67
N ASP A 60 1.45 15.16 -9.79
CA ASP A 60 1.56 16.19 -8.75
C ASP A 60 0.27 17.04 -8.60
N GLU A 61 -0.82 16.68 -9.30
CA GLU A 61 -2.08 17.41 -9.24
C GLU A 61 -2.70 17.35 -7.84
N ASN A 62 -2.82 18.52 -7.20
CA ASN A 62 -3.31 18.63 -5.83
C ASN A 62 -4.85 18.52 -5.80
N THR A 63 -5.39 17.62 -4.98
CA THR A 63 -6.85 17.45 -4.86
C THR A 63 -7.50 18.73 -4.36
N ALA A 64 -8.54 19.21 -5.06
CA ALA A 64 -9.25 20.45 -4.74
C ALA A 64 -9.94 20.48 -3.34
N SER A 65 -9.95 19.38 -2.57
CA SER A 65 -10.66 19.30 -1.30
C SER A 65 -10.01 18.33 -0.30
N LYS A 66 -8.74 18.59 0.05
CA LYS A 66 -7.99 17.87 1.10
C LYS A 66 -8.74 17.77 2.43
N TRP A 67 -9.54 18.78 2.79
CA TRP A 67 -10.23 18.82 4.09
C TRP A 67 -11.40 17.82 4.22
N LYS A 68 -12.06 17.45 3.10
CA LYS A 68 -13.21 16.53 3.11
C LYS A 68 -12.86 15.10 2.78
N PHE A 69 -11.88 14.91 1.89
CA PHE A 69 -11.63 13.61 1.25
C PHE A 69 -10.26 13.02 1.58
N GLY A 70 -9.51 13.67 2.48
CA GLY A 70 -8.14 13.29 2.83
C GLY A 70 -7.16 13.58 1.71
N ASP A 71 -5.96 13.02 1.84
CA ASP A 71 -4.93 13.11 0.81
C ASP A 71 -5.16 12.00 -0.22
N ARG A 72 -5.34 12.39 -1.49
CA ARG A 72 -5.53 11.47 -2.61
C ARG A 72 -4.45 11.73 -3.64
N VAL A 73 -3.91 10.64 -4.15
CA VAL A 73 -2.87 10.66 -5.16
C VAL A 73 -3.50 10.26 -6.49
N LYS A 74 -3.23 11.04 -7.53
CA LYS A 74 -3.68 10.73 -8.89
C LYS A 74 -2.63 9.85 -9.56
N VAL A 75 -2.97 8.61 -9.86
CA VAL A 75 -2.06 7.65 -10.49
C VAL A 75 -2.08 7.84 -12.00
N THR A 76 -0.91 7.87 -12.64
CA THR A 76 -0.79 8.00 -14.10
C THR A 76 -0.39 6.66 -14.73
N LYS A 77 0.56 5.94 -14.13
CA LYS A 77 1.09 4.68 -14.67
C LYS A 77 1.19 3.60 -13.61
N ILE A 78 0.78 2.38 -13.97
CA ILE A 78 0.84 1.20 -13.11
C ILE A 78 1.51 0.02 -13.80
N LEU A 79 2.11 -0.85 -12.99
CA LEU A 79 2.51 -2.20 -13.38
C LEU A 79 1.55 -3.19 -12.73
N VAL A 80 0.91 -4.00 -13.56
CA VAL A 80 0.03 -5.07 -13.11
C VAL A 80 0.73 -6.41 -13.32
N THR A 81 0.86 -7.18 -12.25
CA THR A 81 1.37 -8.54 -12.28
C THR A 81 0.22 -9.50 -12.00
N ILE A 82 -0.10 -10.36 -12.96
CA ILE A 82 -1.08 -11.44 -12.81
C ILE A 82 -0.31 -12.76 -12.73
N LYS A 83 -0.51 -13.47 -11.64
CA LYS A 83 0.02 -14.82 -11.44
C LYS A 83 -1.09 -15.85 -11.57
N TYR A 84 -0.89 -16.82 -12.45
CA TYR A 84 -1.75 -17.98 -12.59
C TYR A 84 -1.35 -19.02 -11.55
N LEU A 85 -2.24 -19.33 -10.61
CA LEU A 85 -1.95 -20.28 -9.53
C LEU A 85 -1.81 -21.72 -10.06
N THR A 86 -2.55 -22.06 -11.12
CA THR A 86 -2.55 -23.40 -11.70
C THR A 86 -1.31 -23.68 -12.56
N SER A 87 -0.94 -22.76 -13.47
CA SER A 87 0.20 -22.93 -14.39
C SER A 87 1.51 -22.37 -13.84
N GLN A 88 1.48 -21.59 -12.75
CA GLN A 88 2.61 -20.82 -12.21
C GLN A 88 3.18 -19.77 -13.18
N GLU A 89 2.49 -19.48 -14.27
CA GLU A 89 2.88 -18.42 -15.20
C GLU A 89 2.61 -17.05 -14.57
N VAL A 90 3.47 -16.10 -14.91
CA VAL A 90 3.40 -14.71 -14.44
C VAL A 90 3.33 -13.80 -15.66
N GLU A 91 2.25 -13.06 -15.79
CA GLU A 91 2.09 -11.99 -16.78
C GLU A 91 2.31 -10.64 -16.11
N GLU A 92 3.25 -9.87 -16.62
CA GLU A 92 3.48 -8.49 -16.19
C GLU A 92 3.17 -7.54 -17.34
N ARG A 93 2.36 -6.52 -17.06
CA ARG A 93 1.97 -5.51 -18.05
C ARG A 93 1.98 -4.13 -17.42
N GLU A 94 2.58 -3.20 -18.13
CA GLU A 94 2.53 -1.78 -17.79
C GLU A 94 1.31 -1.14 -18.46
N PHE A 95 0.60 -0.33 -17.70
CA PHE A 95 -0.56 0.42 -18.17
C PHE A 95 -0.39 1.90 -17.87
N ASP A 96 -0.45 2.70 -18.93
CA ASP A 96 -0.61 4.15 -18.84
C ASP A 96 -2.12 4.46 -18.71
N ILE A 97 -2.56 4.65 -17.46
CA ILE A 97 -3.98 4.85 -17.15
C ILE A 97 -4.47 6.19 -17.72
N GLU A 98 -3.60 7.19 -17.81
CA GLU A 98 -3.97 8.47 -18.41
C GLU A 98 -4.29 8.33 -19.91
N ALA A 99 -3.45 7.60 -20.64
CA ALA A 99 -3.70 7.31 -22.05
C ALA A 99 -4.97 6.48 -22.25
N ILE A 100 -5.17 5.45 -21.40
CA ILE A 100 -6.35 4.57 -21.43
C ILE A 100 -7.63 5.34 -21.14
N GLU A 101 -7.64 6.23 -20.14
CA GLU A 101 -8.83 7.06 -19.85
C GLU A 101 -9.16 7.99 -21.03
N ARG A 102 -8.14 8.61 -21.64
CA ARG A 102 -8.35 9.46 -22.82
C ARG A 102 -8.96 8.68 -23.99
N GLU A 103 -8.46 7.48 -24.24
CA GLU A 103 -9.00 6.59 -25.27
C GLU A 103 -10.43 6.14 -24.95
N LEU A 104 -10.72 5.83 -23.69
CA LEU A 104 -12.06 5.46 -23.23
C LEU A 104 -13.06 6.62 -23.43
N GLN A 105 -12.64 7.85 -23.13
CA GLN A 105 -13.44 9.04 -23.32
C GLN A 105 -13.71 9.31 -24.82
N GLU A 106 -12.75 9.02 -25.68
CA GLU A 106 -12.90 9.17 -27.12
C GLU A 106 -13.83 8.11 -27.72
N LYS A 107 -13.62 6.82 -27.39
CA LYS A 107 -14.38 5.71 -27.97
C LYS A 107 -15.76 5.53 -27.38
N ARG A 108 -15.91 5.72 -26.07
CA ARG A 108 -17.12 5.38 -25.32
C ARG A 108 -17.79 6.59 -24.63
N HIS A 109 -17.20 7.78 -24.72
CA HIS A 109 -17.72 9.00 -24.08
C HIS A 109 -17.98 8.88 -22.57
N TYR A 110 -17.28 7.96 -21.91
CA TYR A 110 -17.26 7.85 -20.45
C TYR A 110 -15.94 8.40 -19.92
N SER A 111 -16.01 9.18 -18.84
CA SER A 111 -14.83 9.56 -18.05
C SER A 111 -14.87 8.84 -16.71
N SER A 112 -13.68 8.47 -16.22
CA SER A 112 -13.53 7.63 -15.03
C SER A 112 -12.72 8.37 -13.99
N SER A 113 -13.25 8.51 -12.77
CA SER A 113 -12.49 9.11 -11.66
C SER A 113 -11.61 8.10 -10.92
N ASN A 114 -11.40 6.91 -11.50
CA ASN A 114 -10.81 5.76 -10.83
C ASN A 114 -9.28 5.87 -10.62
N ARG A 115 -8.65 6.91 -11.18
CA ARG A 115 -7.23 7.23 -10.97
C ARG A 115 -6.91 7.81 -9.59
N TRP A 116 -7.90 8.31 -8.86
CA TRP A 116 -7.71 8.91 -7.55
C TRP A 116 -7.73 7.86 -6.45
N ILE A 117 -6.56 7.58 -5.86
CA ILE A 117 -6.40 6.60 -4.79
C ILE A 117 -6.05 7.34 -3.48
N PRO A 118 -6.72 7.04 -2.34
CA PRO A 118 -6.29 7.53 -1.03
C PRO A 118 -4.84 7.11 -0.72
N ALA A 119 -4.03 8.03 -0.20
CA ALA A 119 -2.64 7.73 0.13
C ALA A 119 -2.52 6.56 1.15
N ASP A 120 -3.49 6.40 2.04
CA ASP A 120 -3.55 5.32 3.04
C ASP A 120 -3.66 3.91 2.42
N GLU A 121 -4.20 3.82 1.21
CA GLU A 121 -4.38 2.57 0.46
C GLU A 121 -3.18 2.27 -0.46
N ILE A 122 -2.11 3.05 -0.35
CA ILE A 122 -0.84 2.83 -1.00
C ILE A 122 0.18 2.44 0.07
N LYS A 123 0.75 1.25 -0.03
CA LYS A 123 1.75 0.74 0.91
C LYS A 123 3.00 0.33 0.14
N ASN A 124 4.13 0.98 0.43
CA ASN A 124 5.41 0.73 -0.24
C ASN A 124 5.33 0.77 -1.78
N GLY A 125 4.51 1.68 -2.32
CA GLY A 125 4.29 1.82 -3.78
C GLY A 125 3.37 0.77 -4.41
N TYR A 126 2.76 -0.12 -3.61
CA TYR A 126 1.74 -1.05 -4.06
C TYR A 126 0.35 -0.59 -3.62
N VAL A 127 -0.64 -0.89 -4.46
CA VAL A 127 -2.04 -0.61 -4.18
C VAL A 127 -2.62 -1.77 -3.35
N VAL A 128 -3.52 -1.46 -2.41
CA VAL A 128 -4.27 -2.48 -1.67
C VAL A 128 -5.23 -3.22 -2.61
N GLY A 129 -5.34 -4.54 -2.44
CA GLY A 129 -6.11 -5.43 -3.31
C GLY A 129 -7.59 -5.05 -3.47
N SER A 130 -8.18 -4.37 -2.49
CA SER A 130 -9.57 -3.88 -2.54
C SER A 130 -9.81 -2.84 -3.65
N ARG A 131 -8.77 -2.16 -4.13
CA ARG A 131 -8.86 -1.14 -5.18
C ARG A 131 -8.43 -1.61 -6.56
N HIS A 132 -7.89 -2.83 -6.66
CA HIS A 132 -7.37 -3.31 -7.94
C HIS A 132 -8.43 -3.25 -9.04
N THR A 133 -9.61 -3.82 -8.82
CA THR A 133 -10.70 -3.86 -9.80
C THR A 133 -11.17 -2.47 -10.21
N THR A 134 -11.18 -1.51 -9.28
CA THR A 134 -11.52 -0.11 -9.59
C THR A 134 -10.47 0.51 -10.49
N LEU A 135 -9.19 0.29 -10.21
CA LEU A 135 -8.09 0.90 -10.95
C LEU A 135 -7.93 0.31 -12.37
N ILE A 136 -8.19 -0.99 -12.55
CA ILE A 136 -8.09 -1.66 -13.85
C ILE A 136 -9.39 -1.65 -14.66
N SER A 137 -10.47 -1.06 -14.14
CA SER A 137 -11.80 -1.10 -14.79
C SER A 137 -11.77 -0.55 -16.21
N ASP A 138 -11.01 0.52 -16.42
CA ASP A 138 -10.95 1.22 -17.70
C ASP A 138 -10.16 0.40 -18.72
N ALA A 139 -9.06 -0.22 -18.27
CA ALA A 139 -8.28 -1.16 -19.05
C ALA A 139 -9.09 -2.42 -19.40
N SER A 140 -9.90 -2.93 -18.46
CA SER A 140 -10.79 -4.06 -18.69
C SER A 140 -11.91 -3.71 -19.67
N ALA A 141 -12.47 -2.50 -19.61
CA ALA A 141 -13.49 -2.02 -20.55
C ALA A 141 -12.97 -1.85 -21.99
N LEU A 142 -11.65 -1.70 -22.17
CA LEU A 142 -10.98 -1.68 -23.47
C LEU A 142 -10.36 -3.04 -23.84
N ASP A 143 -10.69 -4.11 -23.10
CA ASP A 143 -10.20 -5.48 -23.31
C ASP A 143 -8.67 -5.65 -23.22
N TYR A 144 -7.97 -4.72 -22.55
CA TYR A 144 -6.52 -4.81 -22.36
C TYR A 144 -6.11 -5.80 -21.28
N ILE A 145 -7.01 -6.09 -20.35
CA ILE A 145 -6.80 -6.99 -19.22
C ILE A 145 -8.07 -7.79 -18.95
N VAL A 146 -7.90 -9.09 -18.72
CA VAL A 146 -8.95 -9.99 -18.28
C VAL A 146 -8.49 -10.62 -16.97
N PHE A 147 -9.11 -10.20 -15.88
CA PHE A 147 -8.85 -10.68 -14.53
C PHE A 147 -10.01 -11.53 -14.05
#